data_AF-A0A316L8W6-F1
#
_entry.id   AF-A0A316L8W6-F1
#
_cell.length_a   1.000
_cell.length_b   1.000
_cell.length_c   1.000
_cell.angle_alpha   90.00
_cell.angle_beta   90.00
_cell.angle_gamma   90.00
#
_symmetry.space_group_name_H-M   'P 1'
#
loop_
_entity.id
_entity.type
_entity.pdbx_description
1 polymer ?
#
loop_
_entity_poly.entity_id
_entity_poly.type
_entity_poly.pdbx_seq_one_letter_code
_entity_poly.pdbx_strand_id
1 'polypeptide(L)'
;MRSGTKHLRIASVIQILLGAGSAVATYFLIGAGDVTVAGLDPEKALGILVLTYGGQAFQVLAGLLGLLLSKKKSLLTVILGVLLFVPQLIAFLHVKNDIALILVNAVLLAVPYYYLHNAYKNFKE
;
A
#
# COMPACT_ATOMS: atom_id res chain seq x y z
N MET A 1 16.02 -12.29 18.06
CA MET A 1 15.19 -11.18 17.51
C MET A 1 13.77 -11.37 18.02
N ARG A 2 13.07 -10.29 18.42
CA ARG A 2 11.66 -10.36 18.83
C ARG A 2 10.79 -10.83 17.66
N SER A 3 9.70 -11.54 17.95
CA SER A 3 8.75 -12.00 16.92
C SER A 3 8.19 -10.80 16.14
N GLY A 4 7.72 -9.75 16.83
CA GLY A 4 7.22 -8.52 16.20
C GLY A 4 8.22 -7.87 15.23
N THR A 5 9.51 -7.81 15.58
CA THR A 5 10.55 -7.23 14.71
C THR A 5 10.73 -8.01 13.41
N LYS A 6 10.72 -9.36 13.47
CA LYS A 6 10.89 -10.19 12.27
C LYS A 6 9.70 -10.01 11.32
N HIS A 7 8.48 -10.06 11.85
CA HIS A 7 7.28 -9.93 11.02
C HIS A 7 7.09 -8.52 10.46
N LEU A 8 7.41 -7.47 11.23
CA LEU A 8 7.41 -6.11 10.71
C LEU A 8 8.40 -5.96 9.54
N ARG A 9 9.62 -6.53 9.63
CA ARG A 9 10.57 -6.49 8.50
C ARG A 9 10.03 -7.17 7.26
N ILE A 10 9.41 -8.35 7.40
CA ILE A 10 8.81 -9.07 6.27
C ILE A 10 7.67 -8.24 5.67
N ALA A 11 6.77 -7.71 6.51
CA ALA A 11 5.68 -6.87 6.07
C ALA A 11 6.19 -5.62 5.34
N SER A 12 7.26 -4.99 5.84
CA SER A 12 7.92 -3.86 5.21
C SER A 12 8.50 -4.20 3.83
N VAL A 13 9.14 -5.37 3.67
CA VAL A 13 9.62 -5.82 2.36
C VAL A 13 8.46 -6.03 1.39
N ILE A 14 7.39 -6.69 1.83
CA ILE A 14 6.19 -6.89 1.00
C ILE A 14 5.60 -5.54 0.58
N GLN A 15 5.56 -4.56 1.49
CA GLN A 15 5.07 -3.21 1.22
C GLN A 15 5.91 -2.52 0.13
N ILE A 16 7.24 -2.63 0.19
CA ILE A 16 8.15 -2.09 -0.83
C ILE A 16 7.93 -2.77 -2.18
N LEU A 17 7.91 -4.11 -2.20
CA LEU A 17 7.74 -4.87 -3.42
C LEU A 17 6.40 -4.56 -4.10
N LEU A 18 5.32 -4.46 -3.31
CA LEU A 18 4.01 -4.13 -3.84
C LEU A 18 3.94 -2.68 -4.36
N GLY A 19 4.51 -1.72 -3.64
CA GLY A 19 4.54 -0.32 -4.09
C GLY A 19 5.36 -0.12 -5.37
N ALA A 20 6.57 -0.68 -5.42
CA ALA A 20 7.43 -0.62 -6.60
C ALA A 20 6.85 -1.40 -7.78
N GLY A 21 6.33 -2.61 -7.54
CA GLY A 21 5.69 -3.43 -8.58
C GLY A 21 4.44 -2.75 -9.14
N SER A 22 3.63 -2.12 -8.29
CA SER A 22 2.45 -1.36 -8.73
C SER A 22 2.84 -0.14 -9.57
N ALA A 23 3.91 0.57 -9.22
CA ALA A 23 4.40 1.70 -10.03
C ALA A 23 4.84 1.26 -11.43
N VAL A 24 5.57 0.15 -11.52
CA VAL A 24 5.97 -0.44 -12.80
C VAL A 24 4.74 -0.90 -13.60
N ALA A 25 3.79 -1.57 -12.96
CA ALA A 25 2.55 -2.00 -13.60
C ALA A 25 1.73 -0.80 -14.12
N THR A 26 1.57 0.25 -13.33
CA THR A 26 0.91 1.49 -13.73
C THR A 26 1.59 2.11 -14.95
N TYR A 27 2.92 2.19 -14.98
CA TYR A 27 3.66 2.69 -16.14
C TYR A 27 3.37 1.90 -17.42
N PHE A 28 3.38 0.56 -17.35
CA PHE A 28 3.07 -0.29 -18.49
C PHE A 28 1.60 -0.17 -18.94
N LEU A 29 0.66 -0.10 -18.00
CA LEU A 29 -0.76 0.04 -18.29
C LEU A 29 -1.05 1.38 -18.99
N ILE A 30 -0.47 2.48 -18.52
CA ILE A 30 -0.58 3.79 -19.19
C ILE A 30 -0.04 3.72 -20.61
N GLY A 31 1.16 3.14 -20.79
CA GLY A 31 1.78 2.97 -22.10
C GLY A 31 0.97 2.08 -23.06
N ALA A 32 0.17 1.16 -22.54
CA ALA A 32 -0.72 0.29 -23.29
C ALA A 32 -2.09 0.93 -23.60
N GLY A 33 -2.32 2.19 -23.22
CA GLY A 33 -3.59 2.89 -23.42
C GLY A 33 -4.60 2.64 -22.30
N ASP A 34 -4.17 2.81 -21.06
CA ASP A 34 -4.99 2.60 -19.85
C ASP A 34 -6.38 3.27 -19.96
N VAL A 35 -7.41 2.42 -19.95
CA VAL A 35 -8.82 2.82 -20.03
C VAL A 35 -9.31 3.56 -18.79
N THR A 36 -8.57 3.55 -17.68
CA THR A 36 -8.97 4.22 -16.43
C THR A 36 -8.86 5.76 -16.48
N VAL A 37 -8.04 6.30 -17.38
CA VAL A 37 -7.93 7.75 -17.65
C VAL A 37 -8.45 8.14 -19.03
N ALA A 38 -8.80 7.16 -19.87
CA ALA A 38 -9.33 7.39 -21.20
C ALA A 38 -10.71 8.08 -21.11
N GLY A 39 -10.83 9.25 -21.74
CA GLY A 39 -12.07 10.04 -21.78
C GLY A 39 -12.32 10.94 -20.56
N LEU A 40 -11.37 11.03 -19.62
CA LEU A 40 -11.40 12.04 -18.56
C LEU A 40 -10.80 13.37 -19.02
N ASP A 41 -11.25 14.46 -18.41
CA ASP A 41 -10.60 15.76 -18.54
C ASP A 41 -9.11 15.64 -18.16
N PRO A 42 -8.17 16.25 -18.91
CA PRO A 42 -6.74 16.11 -18.67
C PRO A 42 -6.30 16.42 -17.24
N GLU A 43 -6.92 17.42 -16.59
CA GLU A 43 -6.63 17.79 -15.21
C GLU A 43 -7.03 16.71 -14.20
N LYS A 44 -8.18 16.06 -14.41
CA LYS A 44 -8.65 14.96 -13.55
C LYS A 44 -7.81 13.71 -13.76
N ALA A 45 -7.47 13.40 -15.02
CA ALA A 45 -6.57 12.30 -15.35
C ALA A 45 -5.20 12.48 -14.68
N LEU A 46 -4.63 13.69 -14.74
CA LEU A 46 -3.37 14.02 -14.07
C LEU A 46 -3.50 13.89 -12.55
N GLY A 47 -4.60 14.37 -11.96
CA GLY A 47 -4.85 14.26 -10.52
C GLY A 47 -4.88 12.82 -10.03
N ILE A 48 -5.58 11.92 -10.75
CA ILE A 48 -5.61 10.49 -10.46
C ILE A 48 -4.20 9.89 -10.58
N LEU A 49 -3.44 10.27 -11.61
CA LEU A 49 -2.07 9.79 -11.82
C LEU A 49 -1.16 10.16 -10.63
N VAL A 50 -1.21 11.42 -10.20
CA VAL A 50 -0.42 11.93 -9.08
C VAL A 50 -0.81 11.22 -7.78
N LEU A 51 -2.09 10.99 -7.53
CA LEU A 51 -2.55 10.25 -6.35
C LEU A 51 -2.08 8.79 -6.38
N THR A 52 -2.14 8.14 -7.54
CA THR A 52 -1.68 6.76 -7.73
C THR A 52 -0.18 6.64 -7.46
N TYR A 53 0.66 7.41 -8.16
CA TYR A 53 2.10 7.38 -7.94
C TYR A 53 2.50 7.88 -6.54
N GLY A 54 1.79 8.87 -6.00
CA GLY A 54 1.99 9.37 -4.65
C GLY A 54 1.70 8.30 -3.59
N GLY A 55 0.61 7.55 -3.75
CA GLY A 55 0.26 6.41 -2.89
C GLY A 55 1.31 5.29 -2.97
N GLN A 56 1.77 4.96 -4.18
CA GLN A 56 2.83 3.96 -4.39
C GLN A 56 4.17 4.39 -3.78
N ALA A 57 4.55 5.66 -3.94
CA ALA A 57 5.74 6.22 -3.33
C ALA A 57 5.64 6.20 -1.79
N PHE A 58 4.50 6.60 -1.24
CA PHE A 58 4.23 6.51 0.20
C PHE A 58 4.32 5.06 0.71
N GLN A 59 3.79 4.11 -0.05
CA GLN A 59 3.88 2.68 0.23
C GLN A 59 5.33 2.20 0.33
N VAL A 60 6.19 2.57 -0.64
CA VAL A 60 7.62 2.25 -0.60
C VAL A 60 8.31 2.91 0.60
N LEU A 61 8.07 4.21 0.82
CA LEU A 61 8.65 4.96 1.94
C LEU A 61 8.27 4.36 3.29
N ALA A 62 7.00 4.01 3.46
CA ALA A 62 6.53 3.38 4.69
C ALA A 62 7.19 2.03 4.94
N GLY A 63 7.38 1.22 3.89
CA GLY A 63 8.14 -0.02 3.98
C GLY A 63 9.61 0.22 4.37
N LEU A 64 10.29 1.19 3.74
CA LEU A 64 11.67 1.53 4.10
C LEU A 64 11.80 1.99 5.56
N LEU A 65 10.91 2.87 6.01
CA LEU A 65 10.86 3.32 7.40
C LEU A 65 10.54 2.17 8.36
N GLY A 66 9.64 1.26 7.97
CA GLY A 66 9.37 0.04 8.73
C GLY A 66 10.59 -0.87 8.89
N LEU A 67 11.43 -1.00 7.86
CA LEU A 67 12.70 -1.73 7.96
C LEU A 67 13.67 -1.04 8.93
N LEU A 68 13.87 0.27 8.76
CA LEU A 68 14.80 1.06 9.57
C LEU A 68 14.39 1.09 11.05
N LEU A 69 13.10 1.18 11.32
CA LEU A 69 12.55 1.31 12.66
C LEU A 69 12.12 -0.03 13.26
N SER A 70 12.24 -1.15 12.54
CA SER A 70 11.79 -2.46 13.00
C SER A 70 12.40 -2.91 14.33
N LYS A 71 13.65 -2.52 14.60
CA LYS A 71 14.35 -2.85 15.86
C LYS A 71 13.95 -1.93 17.03
N LYS A 72 13.19 -0.86 16.76
CA LYS A 72 12.73 0.13 17.72
C LYS A 72 11.23 -0.07 17.97
N LYS A 73 10.77 0.22 19.19
CA LYS A 73 9.34 0.33 19.49
C LYS A 73 8.79 1.66 18.95
N SER A 74 8.65 1.76 17.63
CA SER A 74 8.26 3.01 17.00
C SER A 74 6.75 3.13 16.86
N LEU A 75 6.17 4.21 17.40
CA LEU A 75 4.76 4.55 17.15
C LEU A 75 4.55 5.03 15.70
N LEU A 76 5.60 5.58 15.08
CA LEU A 76 5.57 6.04 13.70
C LEU A 76 5.21 4.92 12.73
N THR A 77 5.74 3.70 12.91
CA THR A 77 5.40 2.57 12.04
C THR A 77 3.93 2.15 12.18
N VAL A 78 3.32 2.36 13.36
CA VAL A 78 1.88 2.15 13.56
C VAL A 78 1.08 3.21 12.81
N ILE A 79 1.44 4.50 12.93
CA ILE A 79 0.78 5.59 12.19
C ILE A 79 0.85 5.33 10.68
N LEU A 80 2.02 4.99 10.16
CA LEU A 80 2.19 4.65 8.76
C LEU A 80 1.32 3.46 8.34
N GLY A 81 1.22 2.44 9.20
CA GLY A 81 0.33 1.30 8.94
C GLY A 81 -1.13 1.70 8.85
N VAL A 82 -1.60 2.61 9.71
CA VAL A 82 -2.98 3.13 9.64
C VAL A 82 -3.19 3.94 8.37
N LEU A 83 -2.25 4.83 8.03
CA LEU A 83 -2.30 5.64 6.81
C LEU A 83 -2.26 4.80 5.52
N LEU A 84 -1.64 3.62 5.54
CA LEU A 84 -1.68 2.67 4.43
C LEU A 84 -2.99 1.87 4.41
N PHE A 85 -3.47 1.45 5.57
CA PHE A 85 -4.61 0.54 5.68
C PHE A 85 -5.94 1.24 5.41
N VAL A 86 -6.16 2.44 5.96
CA VAL A 86 -7.46 3.13 5.86
C VAL A 86 -7.84 3.46 4.41
N PRO A 87 -6.98 4.06 3.57
CA PRO A 87 -7.32 4.32 2.18
C PRO A 87 -7.61 3.03 1.40
N GLN A 88 -6.84 1.96 1.64
CA GLN A 88 -7.05 0.67 0.98
C GLN A 88 -8.36 0.01 1.43
N LEU A 89 -8.75 0.17 2.71
CA LEU A 89 -10.03 -0.30 3.22
C LEU A 89 -11.18 0.46 2.56
N ILE A 90 -11.07 1.79 2.44
CA ILE A 90 -12.05 2.61 1.74
C ILE A 90 -12.17 2.15 0.28
N ALA A 91 -11.05 1.96 -0.42
CA ALA A 91 -11.05 1.47 -1.79
C ALA A 91 -11.75 0.11 -1.91
N PHE A 92 -11.43 -0.85 -1.03
CA PHE A 92 -12.08 -2.16 -0.99
C PHE A 92 -13.60 -2.07 -0.79
N LEU A 93 -14.07 -1.23 0.13
CA LEU A 93 -15.50 -1.05 0.41
C LEU A 93 -16.28 -0.41 -0.74
N HIS A 94 -15.61 0.32 -1.63
CA HIS A 94 -16.24 0.93 -2.81
C HIS A 94 -16.32 -0.02 -4.01
N VAL A 95 -15.62 -1.17 -3.98
CA VAL A 95 -15.72 -2.18 -5.03
C VAL A 95 -17.08 -2.87 -4.94
N LYS A 96 -17.87 -2.82 -6.03
CA LYS A 96 -19.19 -3.45 -6.12
C LYS A 96 -19.33 -4.22 -7.43
N ASN A 97 -20.16 -5.26 -7.40
CA ASN A 97 -20.68 -5.97 -8.59
C ASN A 97 -19.66 -6.70 -9.47
N ASP A 98 -18.43 -6.94 -9.00
CA ASP A 98 -17.44 -7.77 -9.67
C ASP A 98 -16.66 -8.62 -8.65
N ILE A 99 -16.89 -9.93 -8.66
CA ILE A 99 -16.27 -10.88 -7.72
C ILE A 99 -14.75 -10.91 -7.90
N ALA A 100 -14.26 -10.87 -9.14
CA ALA A 100 -12.82 -10.91 -9.40
C ALA A 100 -12.14 -9.64 -8.85
N LEU A 101 -12.75 -8.48 -9.07
CA LEU A 101 -12.25 -7.21 -8.55
C LEU A 101 -12.28 -7.15 -7.01
N ILE A 102 -13.32 -7.72 -6.38
CA ILE A 102 -13.41 -7.85 -4.91
C ILE A 102 -12.25 -8.71 -4.38
N LEU A 103 -11.98 -9.86 -5.00
CA LEU A 103 -10.89 -10.75 -4.59
C LEU A 103 -9.52 -10.08 -4.70
N VAL A 104 -9.25 -9.39 -5.81
CA VAL A 104 -8.00 -8.64 -6.01
C VAL A 104 -7.85 -7.57 -4.93
N ASN A 105 -8.89 -6.78 -4.66
CA ASN A 105 -8.84 -5.73 -3.64
C ASN A 105 -8.71 -6.29 -2.22
N ALA A 106 -9.27 -7.47 -1.94
CA ALA A 106 -9.08 -8.17 -0.66
C ALA A 106 -7.61 -8.57 -0.45
N VAL A 107 -6.96 -9.11 -1.47
CA VAL A 107 -5.52 -9.45 -1.43
C VAL A 107 -4.67 -8.18 -1.24
N LEU A 108 -4.99 -7.11 -1.97
CA LEU A 108 -4.31 -5.83 -1.81
C LEU A 108 -4.51 -5.20 -0.43
N LEU A 109 -5.67 -5.41 0.21
CA LEU A 109 -5.97 -4.97 1.58
C LEU A 109 -5.22 -5.79 2.65
N ALA A 110 -4.98 -7.08 2.39
CA ALA A 110 -4.28 -7.95 3.33
C ALA A 110 -2.84 -7.48 3.61
N VAL A 111 -2.18 -6.86 2.63
CA VAL A 111 -0.80 -6.38 2.73
C VAL A 111 -0.63 -5.23 3.74
N PRO A 112 -1.32 -4.08 3.62
CA PRO A 112 -1.24 -3.01 4.61
C PRO A 112 -1.83 -3.43 5.96
N TYR A 113 -2.80 -4.35 6.00
CA TYR A 113 -3.26 -4.95 7.26
C TYR A 113 -2.12 -5.72 7.95
N TYR A 114 -1.41 -6.58 7.22
CA TYR A 114 -0.28 -7.33 7.75
C TYR A 114 0.82 -6.39 8.25
N TYR A 115 1.09 -5.30 7.53
CA TYR A 115 2.01 -4.26 8.00
C TYR A 115 1.54 -3.62 9.31
N LEU A 116 0.30 -3.14 9.37
CA LEU A 116 -0.26 -2.47 10.55
C LEU A 116 -0.30 -3.40 11.78
N HIS A 117 -0.77 -4.63 11.61
CA HIS A 117 -0.85 -5.62 12.68
C HIS A 117 0.53 -5.89 13.30
N ASN A 118 1.55 -6.07 12.47
CA ASN A 118 2.90 -6.34 12.93
C ASN A 118 3.60 -5.09 13.47
N ALA A 119 3.29 -3.90 12.95
CA ALA A 119 3.76 -2.65 13.51
C ALA A 119 3.23 -2.45 14.94
N TYR A 120 1.94 -2.70 15.15
CA TYR A 120 1.31 -2.65 16.47
C TYR A 120 1.92 -3.68 17.42
N LYS A 121 2.08 -4.93 16.97
CA LYS A 121 2.69 -5.99 17.77
C LYS A 121 4.13 -5.62 18.18
N ASN A 122 4.94 -5.12 17.26
CA ASN A 122 6.31 -4.69 17.52
C ASN A 122 6.40 -3.46 18.46
N PHE A 123 5.41 -2.57 18.43
CA PHE A 123 5.35 -1.44 19.37
C PHE A 123 5.03 -1.92 20.80
N LYS A 124 4.08 -2.85 20.92
CA LYS A 124 3.63 -3.38 22.21
C LYS A 124 4.68 -4.28 22.87
N GLU A 125 5.21 -5.26 22.14
CA GLU A 125 6.21 -6.22 22.62
C GLU A 125 7.54 -5.54 22.93
#